data_AF-A0A839NNG9-F1
#
_entry.id   AF-A0A839NNG9-F1
#
_cell.length_a   1.000
_cell.length_b   1.000
_cell.length_c   1.000
_cell.angle_alpha   90.00
_cell.angle_beta   90.00
_cell.angle_gamma   90.00
#
_symmetry.space_group_name_H-M   'P 1'
#
loop_
_entity.id
_entity.type
_entity.pdbx_description
1 polymer ?
#
loop_
_entity_poly.entity_id
_entity_poly.type
_entity_poly.pdbx_seq_one_letter_code
_entity_poly.pdbx_strand_id
1 'polypeptide(L)'
;MMKNVWTLWIFICFAAVTYGQKRNPIAWKETSRAFWLKEMDRMARPVMRSLAHDSLKINMPQITSVAVDNKEHRIQVQYVEVLGRVLSGISPWLALNDGSEEEQALRKQYRNWTIQALKNALDSNANDFMRFDLGGQQLVDASFISVAFLRCPWLWDHLDPVTQGHLIEAIKTTRQFRPVFSNWLLFSAMNEAFLAQYSTSWDVMRVDYALQQLEQWYVGDGMYMDGPHYAYDYYNSYVIHPFLSGIMDVIEQKTKNYDSMFAKIKLRNQRYAIILERLINTDGTFPPSGRSVIYRGAAFHHLADMALKKRLPKELTEGQVRAALSAVMKKTFESPSTYHQNWLTIGLYGDQPGLGDFYNNQGSPYLCSTIFLPLGLSETDSFWTSKEEEWSSKRIWSGQDWKKDQSKVIQ
;
A
#
# COMPACT_ATOMS: atom_id res chain seq x y z
N MET A 1 5.48 -78.02 -59.70
CA MET A 1 5.21 -76.64 -60.15
C MET A 1 5.31 -75.73 -58.92
N MET A 2 6.49 -75.11 -58.75
CA MET A 2 6.88 -74.34 -57.56
C MET A 2 6.03 -73.07 -57.42
N LYS A 3 5.53 -72.80 -56.22
CA LYS A 3 5.06 -71.45 -55.84
C LYS A 3 5.85 -71.01 -54.61
N ASN A 4 6.71 -70.02 -54.84
CA ASN A 4 7.56 -69.39 -53.84
C ASN A 4 6.72 -68.57 -52.86
N VAL A 5 6.94 -68.81 -51.58
CA VAL A 5 6.39 -68.04 -50.46
C VAL A 5 7.30 -66.82 -50.24
N TRP A 6 6.74 -65.62 -50.38
CA TRP A 6 7.40 -64.36 -49.98
C TRP A 6 6.77 -63.90 -48.67
N THR A 7 7.55 -63.98 -47.59
CA THR A 7 7.14 -63.50 -46.26
C THR A 7 7.53 -62.04 -46.11
N LEU A 8 6.53 -61.16 -46.10
CA LEU A 8 6.69 -59.71 -45.91
C LEU A 8 6.80 -59.40 -44.41
N TRP A 9 7.94 -58.88 -43.95
CA TRP A 9 8.13 -58.42 -42.57
C TRP A 9 7.61 -56.99 -42.44
N ILE A 10 6.51 -56.81 -41.70
CA ILE A 10 5.98 -55.50 -41.32
C ILE A 10 6.68 -55.07 -40.03
N PHE A 11 7.54 -54.04 -40.12
CA PHE A 11 8.06 -53.34 -38.95
C PHE A 11 6.97 -52.43 -38.38
N ILE A 12 6.44 -52.78 -37.21
CA ILE A 12 5.54 -51.92 -36.44
C ILE A 12 6.42 -51.00 -35.58
N CYS A 13 6.55 -49.73 -35.98
CA CYS A 13 7.12 -48.69 -35.12
C CYS A 13 6.15 -48.40 -33.97
N PHE A 14 6.49 -48.81 -32.75
CA PHE A 14 5.83 -48.34 -31.54
C PHE A 14 6.26 -46.88 -31.28
N ALA A 15 5.39 -45.93 -31.63
CA ALA A 15 5.51 -44.56 -31.12
C ALA A 15 5.14 -44.57 -29.63
N ALA A 16 6.12 -44.34 -28.76
CA ALA A 16 5.89 -44.13 -27.35
C ALA A 16 5.13 -42.80 -27.17
N VAL A 17 3.81 -42.87 -26.98
CA VAL A 17 3.00 -41.72 -26.56
C VAL A 17 3.30 -41.48 -25.09
N THR A 18 4.20 -40.54 -24.81
CA THR A 18 4.38 -40.01 -23.46
C THR A 18 3.13 -39.22 -23.09
N TYR A 19 2.30 -39.78 -22.23
CA TYR A 19 1.25 -39.04 -21.54
C TYR A 19 1.91 -38.06 -20.55
N GLY A 20 2.35 -36.92 -21.07
CA GLY A 20 2.62 -35.76 -20.24
C GLY A 20 1.30 -35.27 -19.68
N GLN A 21 1.01 -35.55 -18.41
CA GLN A 21 -0.03 -34.85 -17.67
C GLN A 21 0.30 -33.36 -17.77
N LYS A 22 -0.43 -32.62 -18.61
CA LYS A 22 -0.52 -31.16 -18.50
C LYS A 22 -1.04 -30.90 -17.09
N ARG A 23 -0.15 -30.53 -16.17
CA ARG A 23 -0.56 -29.89 -14.92
C ARG A 23 -1.34 -28.66 -15.34
N ASN A 24 -2.66 -28.71 -15.24
CA ASN A 24 -3.47 -27.51 -15.29
C ASN A 24 -2.89 -26.59 -14.20
N PRO A 25 -2.48 -25.35 -14.54
CA PRO A 25 -2.05 -24.42 -13.51
C PRO A 25 -3.20 -24.33 -12.51
N ILE A 26 -2.92 -24.56 -11.23
CA ILE A 26 -3.89 -24.36 -10.16
C ILE A 26 -4.42 -22.94 -10.36
N ALA A 27 -5.69 -22.82 -10.74
CA ALA A 27 -6.34 -21.53 -10.87
C ALA A 27 -6.46 -20.97 -9.45
N TRP A 28 -5.50 -20.14 -9.06
CA TRP A 28 -5.51 -19.49 -7.76
C TRP A 28 -6.78 -18.64 -7.67
N LYS A 29 -7.53 -18.82 -6.59
CA LYS A 29 -8.63 -17.92 -6.29
C LYS A 29 -8.02 -16.57 -5.92
N GLU A 30 -8.33 -15.51 -6.69
CA GLU A 30 -7.78 -14.15 -6.51
C GLU A 30 -8.12 -13.56 -5.13
N THR A 31 -9.15 -14.07 -4.48
CA THR A 31 -9.51 -13.70 -3.10
C THR A 31 -8.75 -14.47 -2.02
N SER A 32 -7.86 -15.39 -2.39
CA SER A 32 -7.08 -16.15 -1.42
C SER A 32 -5.94 -15.33 -0.82
N ARG A 33 -5.64 -15.58 0.45
CA ARG A 33 -4.46 -15.02 1.13
C ARG A 33 -3.16 -15.30 0.36
N ALA A 34 -3.03 -16.50 -0.20
CA ALA A 34 -1.87 -16.90 -1.01
C ALA A 34 -1.68 -16.03 -2.27
N PHE A 35 -2.76 -15.64 -2.95
CA PHE A 35 -2.69 -14.69 -4.06
C PHE A 35 -2.14 -13.33 -3.59
N TRP A 36 -2.68 -12.80 -2.49
CA TRP A 36 -2.24 -11.51 -1.94
C TRP A 36 -0.76 -11.55 -1.53
N LEU A 37 -0.31 -12.63 -0.88
CA LEU A 37 1.09 -12.83 -0.50
C LEU A 37 2.01 -12.89 -1.73
N LYS A 38 1.58 -13.54 -2.81
CA LYS A 38 2.34 -13.61 -4.06
C LYS A 38 2.50 -12.24 -4.72
N GLU A 39 1.43 -11.46 -4.80
CA GLU A 39 1.48 -10.11 -5.37
C GLU A 39 2.30 -9.15 -4.48
N MET A 40 2.14 -9.25 -3.15
CA MET A 40 2.98 -8.51 -2.19
C MET A 40 4.45 -8.87 -2.38
N ASP A 41 4.79 -10.16 -2.48
CA ASP A 41 6.16 -10.60 -2.65
C ASP A 41 6.77 -10.12 -3.96
N ARG A 42 6.03 -10.24 -5.08
CA ARG A 42 6.46 -9.74 -6.39
C ARG A 42 6.79 -8.26 -6.35
N MET A 43 5.98 -7.46 -5.65
CA MET A 43 6.18 -6.02 -5.53
C MET A 43 7.32 -5.66 -4.57
N ALA A 44 7.29 -6.17 -3.34
CA ALA A 44 8.16 -5.70 -2.27
C ALA A 44 9.58 -6.29 -2.34
N ARG A 45 9.73 -7.50 -2.88
CA ARG A 45 11.02 -8.24 -2.93
C ARG A 45 12.16 -7.44 -3.56
N PRO A 46 12.05 -6.83 -4.76
CA PRO A 46 13.17 -6.10 -5.36
C PRO A 46 13.66 -4.96 -4.46
N VAL A 47 12.74 -4.23 -3.80
CA VAL A 47 13.07 -3.12 -2.90
C VAL A 47 13.73 -3.64 -1.62
N MET A 48 13.02 -4.49 -0.87
CA MET A 48 13.45 -4.94 0.45
C MET A 48 14.72 -5.79 0.39
N ARG A 49 14.84 -6.66 -0.62
CA ARG A 49 16.06 -7.43 -0.83
C ARG A 49 17.23 -6.52 -1.18
N SER A 50 17.09 -5.58 -2.12
CA SER A 50 18.22 -4.76 -2.55
C SER A 50 18.72 -3.87 -1.42
N LEU A 51 17.81 -3.26 -0.67
CA LEU A 51 18.15 -2.39 0.46
C LEU A 51 18.79 -3.16 1.61
N ALA A 52 18.30 -4.38 1.91
CA ALA A 52 18.93 -5.24 2.91
C ALA A 52 20.36 -5.68 2.54
N HIS A 53 20.68 -5.73 1.23
CA HIS A 53 22.02 -6.07 0.74
C HIS A 53 22.84 -4.82 0.36
N ASP A 54 22.42 -3.63 0.80
CA ASP A 54 23.15 -2.38 0.59
C ASP A 54 23.43 -2.08 -0.90
N SER A 55 22.43 -2.35 -1.75
CA SER A 55 22.52 -2.32 -3.21
C SER A 55 21.29 -1.71 -3.90
N LEU A 56 20.36 -1.10 -3.16
CA LEU A 56 19.16 -0.47 -3.71
C LEU A 56 19.52 0.66 -4.69
N LYS A 57 20.48 1.53 -4.36
CA LYS A 57 20.90 2.62 -5.25
C LYS A 57 21.53 2.12 -6.55
N ILE A 58 22.08 0.90 -6.56
CA ILE A 58 22.64 0.25 -7.75
C ILE A 58 21.51 -0.39 -8.58
N ASN A 59 20.59 -1.09 -7.93
CA ASN A 59 19.62 -1.96 -8.61
C ASN A 59 18.31 -1.25 -9.02
N MET A 60 17.93 -0.20 -8.29
CA MET A 60 16.67 0.52 -8.54
C MET A 60 16.82 1.47 -9.73
N PRO A 61 15.93 1.40 -10.74
CA PRO A 61 15.95 2.32 -11.87
C PRO A 61 15.80 3.77 -11.44
N GLN A 62 16.42 4.69 -12.17
CA GLN A 62 16.31 6.14 -11.94
C GLN A 62 15.32 6.76 -12.93
N ILE A 63 14.09 6.24 -12.96
CA ILE A 63 13.01 6.69 -13.84
C ILE A 63 12.25 7.84 -13.18
N THR A 64 11.86 8.83 -13.97
CA THR A 64 11.04 9.97 -13.55
C THR A 64 9.87 10.16 -14.51
N SER A 65 8.85 10.89 -14.07
CA SER A 65 7.73 11.27 -14.95
C SER A 65 8.24 12.02 -16.19
N VAL A 66 7.53 11.86 -17.31
CA VAL A 66 7.79 12.66 -18.52
C VAL A 66 7.52 14.15 -18.29
N ALA A 67 6.73 14.50 -17.27
CA ALA A 67 6.42 15.86 -16.86
C ALA A 67 7.30 16.36 -15.69
N VAL A 68 8.42 15.68 -15.39
CA VAL A 68 9.22 15.92 -14.18
C VAL A 68 9.66 17.38 -14.03
N ASP A 69 9.53 17.92 -12.81
CA ASP A 69 9.94 19.28 -12.48
C ASP A 69 11.46 19.45 -12.35
N ASN A 70 12.11 18.53 -11.64
CA ASN A 70 13.55 18.53 -11.41
C ASN A 70 14.04 17.08 -11.31
N LYS A 71 14.57 16.57 -12.42
CA LYS A 71 14.95 15.16 -12.56
C LYS A 71 16.01 14.74 -11.53
N GLU A 72 17.07 15.54 -11.37
CA GLU A 72 18.17 15.26 -10.46
C GLU A 72 17.67 15.16 -9.02
N HIS A 73 16.86 16.13 -8.58
CA HIS A 73 16.29 16.14 -7.24
C HIS A 73 15.34 14.97 -7.01
N ARG A 74 14.45 14.66 -7.98
CA ARG A 74 13.50 13.54 -7.87
C ARG A 74 14.20 12.19 -7.79
N ILE A 75 15.35 12.02 -8.44
CA ILE A 75 16.19 10.82 -8.33
C ILE A 75 16.87 10.74 -6.95
N GLN A 76 17.26 11.85 -6.34
CA GLN A 76 17.91 11.84 -5.03
C GLN A 76 16.94 11.43 -3.90
N VAL A 77 15.67 11.85 -3.96
CA VAL A 77 14.70 11.62 -2.88
C VAL A 77 13.92 10.30 -3.00
N GLN A 78 13.95 9.63 -4.16
CA GLN A 78 13.15 8.42 -4.44
C GLN A 78 13.40 7.25 -3.48
N TYR A 79 14.55 7.22 -2.79
CA TYR A 79 14.95 6.10 -1.94
C TYR A 79 14.21 6.09 -0.60
N VAL A 80 14.04 7.25 0.04
CA VAL A 80 13.19 7.37 1.24
C VAL A 80 11.73 7.12 0.84
N GLU A 81 11.33 7.64 -0.33
CA GLU A 81 10.00 7.47 -0.89
C GLU A 81 9.62 5.99 -1.07
N VAL A 82 10.48 5.20 -1.73
CA VAL A 82 10.20 3.77 -1.95
C VAL A 82 10.23 2.96 -0.65
N LEU A 83 11.16 3.25 0.25
CA LEU A 83 11.25 2.60 1.56
C LEU A 83 9.97 2.86 2.36
N GLY A 84 9.59 4.13 2.53
CA GLY A 84 8.39 4.50 3.28
C GLY A 84 7.13 3.88 2.70
N ARG A 85 6.96 3.95 1.37
CA ARG A 85 5.80 3.38 0.69
C ARG A 85 5.68 1.88 0.91
N VAL A 86 6.71 1.11 0.57
CA VAL A 86 6.69 -0.36 0.74
C VAL A 86 6.50 -0.75 2.20
N LEU A 87 7.24 -0.14 3.12
CA LEU A 87 7.17 -0.47 4.54
C LEU A 87 5.78 -0.15 5.12
N SER A 88 5.14 0.96 4.70
CA SER A 88 3.81 1.34 5.14
C SER A 88 2.72 0.33 4.74
N GLY A 89 2.91 -0.39 3.64
CA GLY A 89 1.97 -1.39 3.14
C GLY A 89 2.16 -2.79 3.72
N ILE A 90 3.40 -3.21 3.97
CA ILE A 90 3.71 -4.59 4.41
C ILE A 90 3.90 -4.72 5.93
N SER A 91 4.13 -3.63 6.65
CA SER A 91 4.49 -3.67 8.07
C SER A 91 3.49 -4.42 8.97
N PRO A 92 2.15 -4.33 8.81
CA PRO A 92 1.23 -5.11 9.64
C PRO A 92 1.43 -6.63 9.51
N TRP A 93 1.71 -7.11 8.29
CA TRP A 93 1.98 -8.53 8.05
C TRP A 93 3.26 -9.01 8.74
N LEU A 94 4.27 -8.14 8.91
CA LEU A 94 5.50 -8.48 9.63
C LEU A 94 5.25 -8.76 11.12
N ALA A 95 4.17 -8.25 11.73
CA ALA A 95 3.87 -8.46 13.14
C ALA A 95 3.30 -9.86 13.45
N LEU A 96 2.76 -10.56 12.45
CA LEU A 96 2.06 -11.83 12.65
C LEU A 96 2.98 -13.01 12.96
N ASN A 97 2.45 -14.01 13.67
CA ASN A 97 3.16 -15.26 14.00
C ASN A 97 2.47 -16.53 13.48
N ASP A 98 1.25 -16.42 12.95
CA ASP A 98 0.47 -17.50 12.35
C ASP A 98 0.69 -17.61 10.83
N GLY A 99 -0.07 -18.43 10.11
CA GLY A 99 0.09 -18.67 8.67
C GLY A 99 0.67 -20.04 8.35
N SER A 100 0.62 -20.44 7.08
CA SER A 100 1.27 -21.67 6.59
C SER A 100 2.79 -21.64 6.82
N GLU A 101 3.43 -22.81 6.78
CA GLU A 101 4.90 -22.90 6.92
C GLU A 101 5.63 -22.04 5.86
N GLU A 102 5.12 -22.00 4.63
CA GLU A 102 5.67 -21.16 3.56
C GLU A 102 5.51 -19.67 3.84
N GLU A 103 4.35 -19.25 4.35
CA GLU A 103 4.12 -17.85 4.72
C GLU A 103 5.03 -17.44 5.88
N GLN A 104 5.17 -18.28 6.91
CA GLN A 104 6.06 -18.02 8.04
C GLN A 104 7.52 -17.92 7.60
N ALA A 105 7.97 -18.79 6.71
CA ALA A 105 9.32 -18.74 6.14
C ALA A 105 9.54 -17.45 5.34
N LEU A 106 8.57 -17.06 4.50
CA LEU A 106 8.59 -15.79 3.77
C LEU A 106 8.66 -14.60 4.74
N ARG A 107 7.81 -14.58 5.77
CA ARG A 107 7.77 -13.53 6.78
C ARG A 107 9.08 -13.41 7.54
N LYS A 108 9.69 -14.55 7.93
CA LYS A 108 11.01 -14.56 8.55
C LYS A 108 12.07 -13.92 7.66
N GLN A 109 12.06 -14.21 6.35
CA GLN A 109 12.96 -13.57 5.39
C GLN A 109 12.73 -12.05 5.32
N TYR A 110 11.47 -11.61 5.21
CA TYR A 110 11.14 -10.18 5.17
C TYR A 110 11.45 -9.44 6.48
N ARG A 111 11.28 -10.08 7.63
CA ARG A 111 11.70 -9.54 8.94
C ARG A 111 13.21 -9.27 8.93
N ASN A 112 14.01 -10.25 8.52
CA ASN A 112 15.47 -10.08 8.40
C ASN A 112 15.84 -8.96 7.43
N TRP A 113 15.23 -8.93 6.25
CA TRP A 113 15.47 -7.87 5.27
C TRP A 113 15.05 -6.51 5.79
N THR A 114 13.92 -6.39 6.47
CA THR A 114 13.41 -5.10 6.97
C THR A 114 14.34 -4.50 8.00
N ILE A 115 14.81 -5.30 8.98
CA ILE A 115 15.75 -4.81 10.00
C ILE A 115 17.08 -4.41 9.36
N GLN A 116 17.63 -5.23 8.46
CA GLN A 116 18.88 -4.87 7.78
C GLN A 116 18.73 -3.67 6.84
N ALA A 117 17.60 -3.57 6.13
CA ALA A 117 17.29 -2.46 5.25
C ALA A 117 17.22 -1.12 6.01
N LEU A 118 16.59 -1.11 7.18
CA LEU A 118 16.51 0.07 8.04
C LEU A 118 17.89 0.47 8.57
N LYS A 119 18.75 -0.49 8.93
CA LYS A 119 20.15 -0.23 9.30
C LYS A 119 20.91 0.44 8.16
N ASN A 120 20.88 -0.15 6.97
CA ASN A 120 21.58 0.41 5.80
C ASN A 120 21.02 1.78 5.40
N ALA A 121 19.70 2.00 5.52
CA ALA A 121 19.09 3.28 5.20
C ALA A 121 19.45 4.41 6.19
N LEU A 122 19.82 4.07 7.43
CA LEU A 122 20.04 5.03 8.52
C LEU A 122 21.50 5.14 8.99
N ASP A 123 22.39 4.27 8.51
CA ASP A 123 23.84 4.32 8.81
C ASP A 123 24.59 5.10 7.72
N SER A 124 25.24 6.20 8.08
CA SER A 124 26.01 7.03 7.14
C SER A 124 27.20 6.34 6.48
N ASN A 125 27.61 5.16 6.98
CA ASN A 125 28.68 4.36 6.39
C ASN A 125 28.18 3.35 5.33
N ALA A 126 26.87 3.16 5.22
CA ALA A 126 26.27 2.24 4.26
C ALA A 126 26.15 2.88 2.86
N ASN A 127 26.23 2.07 1.81
CA ASN A 127 26.07 2.56 0.43
C ASN A 127 24.66 3.11 0.19
N ASP A 128 23.65 2.47 0.77
CA ASP A 128 22.25 2.85 0.67
C ASP A 128 21.79 3.90 1.69
N PHE A 129 22.71 4.53 2.43
CA PHE A 129 22.38 5.58 3.39
C PHE A 129 21.43 6.64 2.80
N MET A 130 20.34 6.93 3.50
CA MET A 130 19.32 7.86 3.04
C MET A 130 19.32 9.13 3.88
N ARG A 131 19.37 10.26 3.18
CA ARG A 131 19.22 11.58 3.78
C ARG A 131 17.75 11.93 3.95
N PHE A 132 17.45 12.79 4.93
CA PHE A 132 16.11 13.29 5.27
C PHE A 132 16.02 14.83 5.25
N ASP A 133 17.01 15.49 4.65
CA ASP A 133 17.29 16.93 4.69
C ASP A 133 17.64 17.53 3.31
N LEU A 134 17.31 16.85 2.22
CA LEU A 134 17.52 17.28 0.84
C LEU A 134 16.40 18.19 0.30
N GLY A 135 15.15 17.98 0.71
CA GLY A 135 14.02 18.79 0.22
C GLY A 135 12.68 18.40 0.83
N GLY A 136 11.67 19.25 0.59
CA GLY A 136 10.34 19.12 1.21
C GLY A 136 9.63 17.79 0.96
N GLN A 137 9.96 17.07 -0.12
CA GLN A 137 9.43 15.73 -0.38
C GLN A 137 9.76 14.74 0.76
N GLN A 138 10.89 14.88 1.44
CA GLN A 138 11.26 13.97 2.53
C GLN A 138 10.39 14.14 3.78
N LEU A 139 9.71 15.28 3.95
CA LEU A 139 8.65 15.41 4.96
C LEU A 139 7.52 14.40 4.69
N VAL A 140 7.14 14.28 3.42
CA VAL A 140 6.12 13.33 2.94
C VAL A 140 6.61 11.90 3.14
N ASP A 141 7.80 11.59 2.63
CA ASP A 141 8.29 10.21 2.59
C ASP A 141 8.57 9.66 4.00
N ALA A 142 9.11 10.49 4.90
CA ALA A 142 9.29 10.17 6.30
C ALA A 142 7.98 9.80 7.00
N SER A 143 6.87 10.42 6.62
CA SER A 143 5.57 10.16 7.23
C SER A 143 5.00 8.77 6.89
N PHE A 144 5.38 8.21 5.74
CA PHE A 144 5.06 6.82 5.40
C PHE A 144 5.91 5.81 6.19
N ILE A 145 7.14 6.18 6.56
CA ILE A 145 7.92 5.40 7.54
C ILE A 145 7.24 5.49 8.91
N SER A 146 6.90 6.71 9.38
CA SER A 146 6.22 6.95 10.65
C SER A 146 4.94 6.11 10.80
N VAL A 147 4.04 6.13 9.79
CA VAL A 147 2.80 5.35 9.87
C VAL A 147 3.05 3.83 9.88
N ALA A 148 4.12 3.35 9.23
CA ALA A 148 4.50 1.93 9.29
C ALA A 148 4.86 1.50 10.71
N PHE A 149 5.65 2.30 11.42
CA PHE A 149 6.02 2.05 12.82
C PHE A 149 4.85 2.17 13.79
N LEU A 150 3.91 3.09 13.54
CA LEU A 150 2.70 3.21 14.35
C LEU A 150 1.75 2.02 14.16
N ARG A 151 1.70 1.43 12.96
CA ARG A 151 0.91 0.23 12.67
C ARG A 151 1.53 -1.07 13.18
N CYS A 152 2.85 -1.10 13.32
CA CYS A 152 3.61 -2.32 13.63
C CYS A 152 4.68 -2.05 14.70
N PRO A 153 4.31 -2.09 16.00
CA PRO A 153 5.27 -1.95 17.10
C PRO A 153 6.42 -2.97 17.07
N TRP A 154 6.20 -4.14 16.46
CA TRP A 154 7.25 -5.15 16.24
C TRP A 154 8.49 -4.56 15.57
N LEU A 155 8.34 -3.60 14.64
CA LEU A 155 9.48 -2.93 14.02
C LEU A 155 10.35 -2.22 15.05
N TRP A 156 9.72 -1.43 15.93
CA TRP A 156 10.43 -0.68 16.96
C TRP A 156 11.16 -1.63 17.91
N ASP A 157 10.46 -2.66 18.40
CA ASP A 157 10.96 -3.61 19.39
C ASP A 157 12.16 -4.46 18.90
N HIS A 158 12.35 -4.55 17.58
CA HIS A 158 13.41 -5.36 16.96
C HIS A 158 14.54 -4.54 16.31
N LEU A 159 14.45 -3.21 16.36
CA LEU A 159 15.58 -2.34 16.03
C LEU A 159 16.53 -2.22 17.23
N ASP A 160 17.82 -2.19 16.97
CA ASP A 160 18.80 -1.86 18.01
C ASP A 160 18.70 -0.37 18.40
N PRO A 161 19.16 0.01 19.62
CA PRO A 161 19.04 1.38 20.11
C PRO A 161 19.72 2.44 19.23
N VAL A 162 20.79 2.09 18.50
CA VAL A 162 21.48 3.04 17.61
C VAL A 162 20.59 3.34 16.42
N THR A 163 20.04 2.30 15.78
CA THR A 163 19.12 2.47 14.64
C THR A 163 17.83 3.20 15.07
N GLN A 164 17.29 2.92 16.26
CA GLN A 164 16.17 3.67 16.83
C GLN A 164 16.48 5.16 16.99
N GLY A 165 17.67 5.49 17.53
CA GLY A 165 18.13 6.86 17.67
C GLY A 165 18.27 7.58 16.33
N HIS A 166 18.88 6.95 15.33
CA HIS A 166 19.00 7.51 13.98
C HIS A 166 17.65 7.76 13.34
N LEU A 167 16.68 6.85 13.51
CA LEU A 167 15.34 7.04 12.97
C LEU A 167 14.65 8.25 13.62
N ILE A 168 14.72 8.39 14.96
CA ILE A 168 14.16 9.57 15.65
C ILE A 168 14.75 10.86 15.09
N GLU A 169 16.08 10.93 14.95
CA GLU A 169 16.74 12.15 14.46
C GLU A 169 16.45 12.41 12.98
N ALA A 170 16.36 11.38 12.15
CA ALA A 170 15.94 11.49 10.76
C ALA A 170 14.51 12.07 10.63
N ILE A 171 13.56 11.58 11.44
CA ILE A 171 12.18 12.12 11.44
C ILE A 171 12.17 13.57 11.95
N LYS A 172 12.87 13.89 13.04
CA LYS A 172 12.97 15.27 13.56
C LYS A 172 13.58 16.23 12.56
N THR A 173 14.56 15.78 11.77
CA THR A 173 15.24 16.59 10.75
C THR A 173 14.25 17.15 9.73
N THR A 174 13.13 16.46 9.46
CA THR A 174 12.10 16.94 8.53
C THR A 174 11.36 18.19 9.00
N ARG A 175 11.45 18.57 10.30
CA ARG A 175 10.84 19.79 10.85
C ARG A 175 11.34 21.07 10.18
N GLN A 176 12.51 21.02 9.55
CA GLN A 176 13.06 22.15 8.79
C GLN A 176 12.21 22.51 7.56
N PHE A 177 11.43 21.56 7.04
CA PHE A 177 10.61 21.76 5.87
C PHE A 177 9.23 22.30 6.23
N ARG A 178 8.87 23.42 5.61
CA ARG A 178 7.52 23.96 5.68
C ARG A 178 6.58 23.06 4.84
N PRO A 179 5.52 22.47 5.44
CA PRO A 179 4.55 21.72 4.66
C PRO A 179 3.82 22.65 3.68
N VAL A 180 3.54 22.14 2.48
CA VAL A 180 2.58 22.79 1.58
C VAL A 180 1.23 22.88 2.29
N PHE A 181 0.47 23.94 2.02
CA PHE A 181 -0.82 24.16 2.68
C PHE A 181 -1.93 23.29 2.05
N SER A 182 -1.85 21.99 2.34
CA SER A 182 -2.70 20.91 1.81
C SER A 182 -2.65 19.70 2.77
N ASN A 183 -2.94 18.49 2.29
CA ASN A 183 -2.71 17.23 3.04
C ASN A 183 -1.29 17.10 3.62
N TRP A 184 -0.31 17.89 3.15
CA TRP A 184 1.03 17.92 3.72
C TRP A 184 1.08 18.26 5.21
N LEU A 185 0.07 18.95 5.74
CA LEU A 185 -0.07 19.15 7.19
C LEU A 185 -0.18 17.81 7.93
N LEU A 186 -0.84 16.81 7.35
CA LEU A 186 -0.97 15.47 7.93
C LEU A 186 0.35 14.70 7.91
N PHE A 187 1.23 14.91 6.94
CA PHE A 187 2.56 14.31 6.96
C PHE A 187 3.38 14.82 8.15
N SER A 188 3.34 16.14 8.39
CA SER A 188 3.97 16.73 9.57
C SER A 188 3.35 16.17 10.86
N ALA A 189 2.02 16.09 10.95
CA ALA A 189 1.36 15.57 12.14
C ALA A 189 1.61 14.07 12.37
N MET A 190 1.73 13.26 11.31
CA MET A 190 2.05 11.83 11.41
C MET A 190 3.49 11.61 11.91
N ASN A 191 4.44 12.42 11.45
CA ASN A 191 5.81 12.40 11.98
C ASN A 191 5.82 12.75 13.47
N GLU A 192 5.05 13.74 13.89
CA GLU A 192 4.93 14.07 15.32
C GLU A 192 4.17 13.01 16.12
N ALA A 193 3.20 12.31 15.54
CA ALA A 193 2.56 11.16 16.18
C ALA A 193 3.57 10.01 16.42
N PHE A 194 4.46 9.74 15.45
CA PHE A 194 5.57 8.82 15.66
C PHE A 194 6.48 9.29 16.81
N LEU A 195 6.87 10.56 16.84
CA LEU A 195 7.69 11.11 17.92
C LEU A 195 6.99 11.08 19.27
N ALA A 196 5.66 11.26 19.31
CA ALA A 196 4.86 11.16 20.52
C ALA A 196 4.83 9.74 21.10
N GLN A 197 4.97 8.74 20.24
CA GLN A 197 4.99 7.33 20.62
C GLN A 197 6.39 6.88 21.04
N TYR A 198 7.44 7.26 20.31
CA TYR A 198 8.76 6.63 20.41
C TYR A 198 9.89 7.57 20.88
N SER A 199 9.64 8.86 21.06
CA SER A 199 10.65 9.82 21.52
C SER A 199 10.26 10.52 22.82
N THR A 200 11.20 11.27 23.40
CA THR A 200 10.97 12.02 24.65
C THR A 200 10.16 13.30 24.44
N SER A 201 10.07 13.83 23.22
CA SER A 201 9.34 15.07 22.93
C SER A 201 8.79 15.12 21.51
N TRP A 202 7.59 15.69 21.40
CA TRP A 202 6.90 15.90 20.13
C TRP A 202 6.25 17.29 20.13
N ASP A 203 5.98 17.81 18.94
CA ASP A 203 5.44 19.15 18.73
C ASP A 203 3.91 19.10 18.62
N VAL A 204 3.24 19.42 19.72
CA VAL A 204 1.77 19.43 19.82
C VAL A 204 1.15 20.41 18.82
N MET A 205 1.81 21.54 18.55
CA MET A 205 1.26 22.57 17.66
C MET A 205 1.12 22.09 16.23
N ARG A 206 2.04 21.23 15.76
CA ARG A 206 1.96 20.66 14.40
C ARG A 206 0.79 19.72 14.23
N VAL A 207 0.49 18.93 15.26
CA VAL A 207 -0.67 18.03 15.28
C VAL A 207 -1.96 18.83 15.40
N ASP A 208 -2.04 19.77 16.35
CA ASP A 208 -3.22 20.62 16.51
C ASP A 208 -3.52 21.36 15.20
N TYR A 209 -2.53 22.05 14.63
CA TYR A 209 -2.71 22.79 13.40
C TYR A 209 -3.24 21.92 12.25
N ALA A 210 -2.68 20.72 12.05
CA ALA A 210 -3.18 19.82 11.01
C ALA A 210 -4.63 19.39 11.27
N LEU A 211 -4.97 19.02 12.51
CA LEU A 211 -6.32 18.59 12.88
C LEU A 211 -7.34 19.72 12.72
N GLN A 212 -7.05 20.92 13.19
CA GLN A 212 -7.93 22.08 13.06
C GLN A 212 -8.14 22.48 11.59
N GLN A 213 -7.10 22.44 10.76
CA GLN A 213 -7.22 22.76 9.35
C GLN A 213 -8.01 21.71 8.58
N LEU A 214 -7.81 20.42 8.86
CA LEU A 214 -8.62 19.36 8.24
C LEU A 214 -10.08 19.43 8.66
N GLU A 215 -10.37 19.86 9.88
CA GLU A 215 -11.75 20.11 10.31
C GLU A 215 -12.41 21.23 9.48
N GLN A 216 -11.68 22.32 9.21
CA GLN A 216 -12.17 23.40 8.33
C GLN A 216 -12.30 22.96 6.86
N TRP A 217 -11.48 22.01 6.42
CA TRP A 217 -11.49 21.48 5.07
C TRP A 217 -12.49 20.34 4.86
N TYR A 218 -13.27 19.97 5.87
CA TYR A 218 -14.32 18.99 5.70
C TYR A 218 -15.46 19.53 4.81
N VAL A 219 -15.70 18.87 3.68
CA VAL A 219 -16.71 19.29 2.69
C VAL A 219 -18.09 18.74 3.06
N GLY A 220 -18.13 17.52 3.59
CA GLY A 220 -19.37 16.77 3.79
C GLY A 220 -19.29 15.37 3.17
N ASP A 221 -20.24 14.51 3.55
CA ASP A 221 -20.36 13.13 3.08
C ASP A 221 -19.09 12.26 3.19
N GLY A 222 -18.23 12.60 4.16
CA GLY A 222 -16.97 11.91 4.40
C GLY A 222 -15.79 12.49 3.62
N MET A 223 -15.99 13.45 2.72
CA MET A 223 -14.93 14.04 1.91
C MET A 223 -14.28 15.25 2.58
N TYR A 224 -12.96 15.35 2.42
CA TYR A 224 -12.15 16.52 2.77
C TYR A 224 -11.61 17.18 1.50
N MET A 225 -11.39 18.49 1.56
CA MET A 225 -10.55 19.22 0.62
C MET A 225 -9.09 18.90 0.87
N ASP A 226 -8.28 19.08 -0.16
CA ASP A 226 -6.83 18.89 -0.10
C ASP A 226 -6.13 20.25 -0.10
N GLY A 227 -6.41 21.04 0.93
CA GLY A 227 -6.04 22.45 0.99
C GLY A 227 -7.24 23.37 0.76
N PRO A 228 -7.03 24.60 0.24
CA PRO A 228 -8.09 25.60 0.11
C PRO A 228 -9.14 25.28 -0.96
N HIS A 229 -8.92 24.24 -1.77
CA HIS A 229 -9.82 23.85 -2.85
C HIS A 229 -10.10 22.35 -2.81
N TYR A 230 -11.34 21.99 -3.14
CA TYR A 230 -11.70 20.61 -3.35
C TYR A 230 -11.13 20.09 -4.68
N ALA A 231 -10.46 18.94 -4.63
CA ALA A 231 -10.03 18.19 -5.79
C ALA A 231 -10.66 16.80 -5.74
N TYR A 232 -11.33 16.39 -6.83
CA TYR A 232 -11.84 15.03 -6.97
C TYR A 232 -10.71 14.10 -7.42
N ASP A 233 -9.86 13.72 -6.46
CA ASP A 233 -8.79 12.75 -6.59
C ASP A 233 -8.87 11.74 -5.43
N TYR A 234 -7.89 10.84 -5.35
CA TYR A 234 -7.88 9.79 -4.32
C TYR A 234 -7.08 10.16 -3.07
N TYR A 235 -6.68 11.43 -2.82
CA TYR A 235 -5.92 11.80 -1.62
C TYR A 235 -6.70 11.61 -0.31
N ASN A 236 -8.03 11.64 -0.38
CA ASN A 236 -8.87 11.21 0.74
C ASN A 236 -8.54 9.75 1.15
N SER A 237 -8.25 8.88 0.18
CA SER A 237 -7.84 7.50 0.42
C SER A 237 -6.34 7.33 0.61
N TYR A 238 -5.49 7.97 -0.22
CA TYR A 238 -4.04 7.83 -0.14
C TYR A 238 -3.50 8.28 1.21
N VAL A 239 -4.02 9.40 1.72
CA VAL A 239 -3.46 10.12 2.86
C VAL A 239 -4.52 10.47 3.89
N ILE A 240 -5.53 11.29 3.56
CA ILE A 240 -6.29 12.03 4.58
C ILE A 240 -6.95 11.10 5.60
N HIS A 241 -7.77 10.15 5.17
CA HIS A 241 -8.44 9.26 6.11
C HIS A 241 -7.47 8.31 6.85
N PRO A 242 -6.55 7.59 6.18
CA PRO A 242 -5.60 6.74 6.89
C PRO A 242 -4.71 7.51 7.86
N PHE A 243 -4.30 8.73 7.51
CA PHE A 243 -3.44 9.54 8.37
C PHE A 243 -4.19 10.12 9.55
N LEU A 244 -5.40 10.66 9.36
CA LEU A 244 -6.26 11.08 10.47
C LEU A 244 -6.54 9.89 11.42
N SER A 245 -6.82 8.71 10.86
CA SER A 245 -7.03 7.47 11.61
C SER A 245 -5.79 7.08 12.43
N GLY A 246 -4.59 7.10 11.84
CA GLY A 246 -3.34 6.76 12.53
C GLY A 246 -2.91 7.80 13.57
N ILE A 247 -3.05 9.10 13.28
CA ILE A 247 -2.78 10.18 14.23
C ILE A 247 -3.73 10.06 15.43
N MET A 248 -5.02 9.87 15.17
CA MET A 248 -6.03 9.68 16.22
C MET A 248 -5.67 8.53 17.16
N ASP A 249 -5.30 7.36 16.64
CA ASP A 249 -4.98 6.17 17.44
C ASP A 249 -3.84 6.40 18.44
N VAL A 250 -2.90 7.30 18.12
CA VAL A 250 -1.79 7.68 19.02
C VAL A 250 -2.20 8.82 19.96
N ILE A 251 -2.76 9.89 19.40
CA ILE A 251 -2.99 11.15 20.13
C ILE A 251 -4.10 11.02 21.16
N GLU A 252 -5.11 10.16 20.94
CA GLU A 252 -6.18 9.90 21.93
C GLU A 252 -5.64 9.27 23.23
N GLN A 253 -4.43 8.66 23.18
CA GLN A 253 -3.72 8.11 24.35
C GLN A 253 -2.91 9.18 25.09
N LYS A 254 -2.66 10.35 24.46
CA LYS A 254 -1.84 11.44 25.02
C LYS A 254 -2.70 12.56 25.61
N THR A 255 -3.88 12.81 25.05
CA THR A 255 -4.79 13.88 25.48
C THR A 255 -6.24 13.59 25.08
N LYS A 256 -7.19 14.23 25.77
CA LYS A 256 -8.64 14.17 25.49
C LYS A 256 -9.19 15.41 24.79
N ASN A 257 -8.33 16.38 24.45
CA ASN A 257 -8.73 17.65 23.83
C ASN A 257 -9.43 17.47 22.46
N TYR A 258 -9.20 16.34 21.79
CA TYR A 258 -9.73 16.09 20.44
C TYR A 258 -10.86 15.05 20.41
N ASP A 259 -11.35 14.55 21.54
CA ASP A 259 -12.30 13.43 21.60
C ASP A 259 -13.56 13.68 20.75
N SER A 260 -14.11 14.89 20.81
CA SER A 260 -15.26 15.28 19.98
C SER A 260 -14.93 15.24 18.48
N MET A 261 -13.78 15.79 18.07
CA MET A 261 -13.33 15.74 16.68
C MET A 261 -13.08 14.30 16.21
N PHE A 262 -12.45 13.48 17.04
CA PHE A 262 -12.15 12.08 16.74
C PHE A 262 -13.41 11.24 16.59
N ALA A 263 -14.46 11.48 17.38
CA ALA A 263 -15.76 10.84 17.18
C ALA A 263 -16.32 11.13 15.78
N LYS A 264 -16.20 12.37 15.30
CA LYS A 264 -16.63 12.76 13.94
C LYS A 264 -15.77 12.12 12.86
N ILE A 265 -14.44 12.13 13.03
CA ILE A 265 -13.51 11.50 12.10
C ILE A 265 -13.81 10.00 11.96
N LYS A 266 -14.14 9.29 13.04
CA LYS A 266 -14.54 7.86 12.99
C LYS A 266 -15.76 7.65 12.09
N LEU A 267 -16.78 8.50 12.19
CA LEU A 267 -17.97 8.45 11.32
C LEU A 267 -17.66 8.83 9.86
N ARG A 268 -16.81 9.83 9.64
CA ARG A 268 -16.36 10.26 8.30
C ARG A 268 -15.55 9.15 7.62
N ASN A 269 -14.67 8.46 8.36
CA ASN A 269 -13.93 7.28 7.90
C ASN A 269 -14.87 6.17 7.42
N GLN A 270 -15.88 5.84 8.21
CA GLN A 270 -16.89 4.84 7.84
C GLN A 270 -17.65 5.23 6.58
N ARG A 271 -18.06 6.50 6.46
CA ARG A 271 -18.78 6.96 5.27
C ARG A 271 -17.91 6.89 4.02
N TYR A 272 -16.68 7.38 4.06
CA TYR A 272 -15.79 7.36 2.90
C TYR A 272 -15.45 5.94 2.46
N ALA A 273 -15.34 4.97 3.38
CA ALA A 273 -15.15 3.56 3.02
C ALA A 273 -16.29 3.01 2.14
N ILE A 274 -17.55 3.39 2.41
CA ILE A 274 -18.72 3.00 1.60
C ILE A 274 -18.64 3.61 0.21
N ILE A 275 -18.30 4.90 0.11
CA ILE A 275 -18.16 5.58 -1.18
C ILE A 275 -17.05 4.90 -1.99
N LEU A 276 -15.91 4.63 -1.35
CA LEU A 276 -14.75 4.08 -2.02
C LEU A 276 -15.03 2.66 -2.57
N GLU A 277 -15.67 1.79 -1.80
CA GLU A 277 -16.07 0.46 -2.30
C GLU A 277 -17.01 0.56 -3.51
N ARG A 278 -17.93 1.53 -3.52
CA ARG A 278 -18.86 1.76 -4.63
C ARG A 278 -18.19 2.28 -5.90
N LEU A 279 -16.98 2.84 -5.82
CA LEU A 279 -16.21 3.27 -6.99
C LEU A 279 -15.51 2.11 -7.73
N ILE A 280 -15.49 0.90 -7.15
CA ILE A 280 -14.91 -0.28 -7.77
C ILE A 280 -15.90 -0.84 -8.79
N ASN A 281 -15.58 -0.78 -10.08
CA ASN A 281 -16.38 -1.36 -11.15
C ASN A 281 -16.39 -2.90 -11.06
N THR A 282 -17.25 -3.54 -11.85
CA THR A 282 -17.46 -5.00 -11.85
C THR A 282 -16.21 -5.84 -12.15
N ASP A 283 -15.22 -5.26 -12.82
CA ASP A 283 -13.96 -5.90 -13.20
C ASP A 283 -12.75 -5.44 -12.37
N GLY A 284 -12.98 -4.65 -11.31
CA GLY A 284 -11.90 -4.09 -10.49
C GLY A 284 -11.28 -2.81 -11.03
N THR A 285 -11.73 -2.28 -12.18
CA THR A 285 -11.38 -0.92 -12.58
C THR A 285 -12.04 0.12 -11.68
N PHE A 286 -11.53 1.34 -11.72
CA PHE A 286 -12.09 2.48 -11.02
C PHE A 286 -11.81 3.76 -11.83
N PRO A 287 -12.55 4.85 -11.62
CA PRO A 287 -12.37 6.09 -12.38
C PRO A 287 -10.93 6.61 -12.30
N PRO A 288 -10.23 6.83 -13.43
CA PRO A 288 -8.87 7.37 -13.44
C PRO A 288 -8.88 8.90 -13.31
N SER A 289 -9.46 9.40 -12.22
CA SER A 289 -9.67 10.83 -11.99
C SER A 289 -8.62 11.45 -11.08
N GLY A 290 -8.23 12.68 -11.41
CA GLY A 290 -7.35 13.50 -10.58
C GLY A 290 -5.87 13.13 -10.68
N ARG A 291 -5.08 13.74 -9.80
CA ARG A 291 -3.63 13.54 -9.75
C ARG A 291 -3.27 12.20 -9.11
N SER A 292 -2.06 11.73 -9.41
CA SER A 292 -1.44 10.57 -8.78
C SER A 292 -2.19 9.24 -8.95
N VAL A 293 -2.97 9.12 -10.02
CA VAL A 293 -3.66 7.88 -10.37
C VAL A 293 -2.68 6.70 -10.57
N ILE A 294 -1.40 6.99 -10.81
CA ILE A 294 -0.35 5.99 -10.98
C ILE A 294 -0.08 5.13 -9.71
N TYR A 295 -0.64 5.52 -8.57
CA TYR A 295 -0.54 4.76 -7.32
C TYR A 295 -1.45 3.52 -7.28
N ARG A 296 -2.21 3.26 -8.36
CA ARG A 296 -2.92 1.98 -8.58
C ARG A 296 -3.83 1.61 -7.41
N GLY A 297 -3.64 0.44 -6.81
CA GLY A 297 -4.39 -0.08 -5.68
C GLY A 297 -4.34 0.80 -4.42
N ALA A 298 -3.41 1.75 -4.30
CA ALA A 298 -3.43 2.71 -3.21
C ALA A 298 -4.68 3.59 -3.22
N ALA A 299 -5.40 3.68 -4.34
CA ALA A 299 -6.69 4.37 -4.40
C ALA A 299 -7.67 3.80 -3.36
N PHE A 300 -7.41 2.58 -2.88
CA PHE A 300 -8.17 1.86 -1.86
C PHE A 300 -7.41 1.65 -0.55
N HIS A 301 -6.35 2.43 -0.29
CA HIS A 301 -5.62 2.43 0.98
C HIS A 301 -6.57 2.57 2.17
N HIS A 302 -7.51 3.52 2.14
CA HIS A 302 -8.47 3.69 3.24
C HIS A 302 -9.35 2.47 3.46
N LEU A 303 -9.87 1.85 2.39
CA LEU A 303 -10.70 0.65 2.51
C LEU A 303 -9.91 -0.54 3.09
N ALA A 304 -8.66 -0.69 2.66
CA ALA A 304 -7.71 -1.67 3.17
C ALA A 304 -7.34 -1.43 4.66
N ASP A 305 -7.11 -0.17 5.05
CA ASP A 305 -6.85 0.24 6.45
C ASP A 305 -8.07 -0.01 7.36
N MET A 306 -9.28 0.28 6.87
CA MET A 306 -10.52 0.03 7.60
C MET A 306 -10.76 -1.48 7.85
N ALA A 307 -10.41 -2.33 6.88
CA ALA A 307 -10.45 -3.78 7.05
C ALA A 307 -9.40 -4.25 8.08
N LEU A 308 -8.14 -3.83 7.93
CA LEU A 308 -7.06 -4.16 8.88
C LEU A 308 -7.42 -3.75 10.32
N LYS A 309 -7.97 -2.55 10.51
CA LYS A 309 -8.32 -2.03 11.84
C LYS A 309 -9.64 -2.58 12.38
N LYS A 310 -10.34 -3.46 11.64
CA LYS A 310 -11.69 -3.98 11.99
C LYS A 310 -12.71 -2.87 12.23
N ARG A 311 -12.66 -1.82 11.40
CA ARG A 311 -13.49 -0.60 11.51
C ARG A 311 -14.51 -0.45 10.37
N LEU A 312 -14.64 -1.45 9.50
CA LEU A 312 -15.63 -1.44 8.42
C LEU A 312 -17.04 -1.18 8.96
N PRO A 313 -17.83 -0.31 8.31
CA PRO A 313 -19.21 -0.10 8.70
C PRO A 313 -20.06 -1.34 8.34
N LYS A 314 -21.19 -1.52 9.00
CA LYS A 314 -22.08 -2.69 8.83
C LYS A 314 -22.55 -2.93 7.39
N GLU A 315 -22.56 -1.89 6.56
CA GLU A 315 -22.91 -1.96 5.15
C GLU A 315 -21.85 -2.67 4.29
N LEU A 316 -20.62 -2.79 4.79
CA LEU A 316 -19.50 -3.42 4.11
C LEU A 316 -19.08 -4.69 4.86
N THR A 317 -19.48 -5.85 4.34
CA THR A 317 -19.01 -7.13 4.88
C THR A 317 -17.56 -7.37 4.48
N GLU A 318 -16.81 -8.09 5.30
CA GLU A 318 -15.40 -8.33 5.00
C GLU A 318 -15.20 -9.21 3.76
N GLY A 319 -16.10 -10.17 3.53
CA GLY A 319 -16.10 -10.98 2.31
C GLY A 319 -16.30 -10.16 1.04
N GLN A 320 -17.15 -9.13 1.11
CA GLN A 320 -17.39 -8.17 0.03
C GLN A 320 -16.16 -7.29 -0.22
N VAL A 321 -15.59 -6.71 0.84
CA VAL A 321 -14.41 -5.85 0.74
C VAL A 321 -13.20 -6.63 0.23
N ARG A 322 -12.98 -7.86 0.71
CA ARG A 322 -11.92 -8.74 0.20
C ARG A 322 -12.08 -9.00 -1.29
N ALA A 323 -13.29 -9.33 -1.76
CA ALA A 323 -13.54 -9.59 -3.17
C ALA A 323 -13.27 -8.34 -4.04
N ALA A 324 -13.70 -7.17 -3.58
CA ALA A 324 -13.50 -5.91 -4.29
C ALA A 324 -12.02 -5.51 -4.38
N LEU A 325 -11.30 -5.56 -3.25
CA LEU A 325 -9.86 -5.26 -3.21
C LEU A 325 -9.04 -6.25 -4.04
N SER A 326 -9.40 -7.54 -4.03
CA SER A 326 -8.79 -8.56 -4.91
C SER A 326 -8.97 -8.22 -6.38
N ALA A 327 -10.15 -7.78 -6.79
CA ALA A 327 -10.41 -7.41 -8.18
C ALA A 327 -9.57 -6.20 -8.61
N VAL A 328 -9.47 -5.17 -7.76
CA VAL A 328 -8.59 -4.01 -7.99
C VAL A 328 -7.13 -4.45 -8.09
N MET A 329 -6.67 -5.27 -7.16
CA MET A 329 -5.30 -5.78 -7.12
C MET A 329 -4.95 -6.52 -8.42
N LYS A 330 -5.80 -7.47 -8.83
CA LYS A 330 -5.64 -8.16 -10.10
C LYS A 330 -5.60 -7.17 -11.26
N LYS A 331 -6.62 -6.31 -11.36
CA LYS A 331 -6.76 -5.40 -12.50
C LYS A 331 -5.54 -4.49 -12.66
N THR A 332 -5.02 -3.98 -11.56
CA THR A 332 -3.90 -3.03 -11.59
C THR A 332 -2.53 -3.70 -11.77
N PHE A 333 -2.42 -5.03 -11.59
CA PHE A 333 -1.16 -5.78 -11.72
C PHE A 333 -1.10 -6.77 -12.88
N GLU A 334 -2.23 -7.10 -13.51
CA GLU A 334 -2.29 -8.12 -14.57
C GLU A 334 -1.66 -7.67 -15.90
N SER A 335 -1.54 -6.36 -16.14
CA SER A 335 -0.92 -5.85 -17.37
C SER A 335 0.53 -6.33 -17.48
N PRO A 336 0.96 -6.90 -18.63
CA PRO A 336 2.33 -7.37 -18.82
C PRO A 336 3.40 -6.29 -18.64
N SER A 337 3.04 -5.02 -18.84
CA SER A 337 3.94 -3.86 -18.68
C SER A 337 3.88 -3.21 -17.29
N THR A 338 3.18 -3.80 -16.32
CA THR A 338 3.16 -3.28 -14.92
C THR A 338 4.54 -3.32 -14.29
N TYR A 339 5.34 -4.33 -14.66
CA TYR A 339 6.69 -4.51 -14.18
C TYR A 339 7.66 -4.53 -15.35
N HIS A 340 8.72 -3.74 -15.25
CA HIS A 340 9.88 -3.83 -16.14
C HIS A 340 11.10 -4.24 -15.32
N GLN A 341 11.74 -5.36 -15.67
CA GLN A 341 12.86 -5.92 -14.90
C GLN A 341 12.55 -6.08 -13.39
N ASN A 342 11.33 -6.50 -13.07
CA ASN A 342 10.77 -6.63 -11.71
C ASN A 342 10.48 -5.30 -10.96
N TRP A 343 10.66 -4.13 -11.57
CA TRP A 343 10.31 -2.84 -10.97
C TRP A 343 8.98 -2.30 -11.51
N LEU A 344 8.17 -1.70 -10.65
CA LEU A 344 6.91 -1.08 -11.06
C LEU A 344 7.14 0.06 -12.07
N THR A 345 6.30 0.12 -13.10
CA THR A 345 6.29 1.21 -14.09
C THR A 345 5.37 2.35 -13.67
N ILE A 346 5.57 3.53 -14.25
CA ILE A 346 4.69 4.69 -14.05
C ILE A 346 3.43 4.48 -14.90
N GLY A 347 2.27 4.32 -14.26
CA GLY A 347 0.99 4.11 -14.96
C GLY A 347 -0.12 3.60 -14.03
N LEU A 348 -1.32 3.36 -14.55
CA LEU A 348 -2.42 2.76 -13.78
C LEU A 348 -2.62 1.29 -14.18
N TYR A 349 -2.64 1.01 -15.48
CA TYR A 349 -2.73 -0.32 -16.07
C TYR A 349 -1.51 -0.55 -16.96
N GLY A 350 -0.44 -1.07 -16.38
CA GLY A 350 0.86 -1.20 -17.05
C GLY A 350 1.67 0.10 -17.10
N ASP A 351 2.56 0.19 -18.09
CA ASP A 351 3.40 1.35 -18.38
C ASP A 351 2.61 2.41 -19.16
N GLN A 352 2.34 3.54 -18.53
CA GLN A 352 1.53 4.64 -19.05
C GLN A 352 2.13 5.98 -18.60
N PRO A 353 3.32 6.36 -19.10
CA PRO A 353 4.11 7.46 -18.56
C PRO A 353 3.41 8.82 -18.58
N GLY A 354 2.47 9.04 -19.51
CA GLY A 354 1.66 10.26 -19.60
C GLY A 354 0.70 10.49 -18.42
N LEU A 355 0.50 9.50 -17.54
CA LEU A 355 -0.29 9.64 -16.32
C LEU A 355 0.54 10.15 -15.11
N GLY A 356 1.86 10.27 -15.25
CA GLY A 356 2.73 10.70 -14.17
C GLY A 356 2.62 12.20 -13.87
N ASP A 357 2.52 12.55 -12.60
CA ASP A 357 2.66 13.93 -12.13
C ASP A 357 4.12 14.39 -12.20
N PHE A 358 4.34 15.71 -12.20
CA PHE A 358 5.67 16.32 -12.25
C PHE A 358 6.61 15.91 -11.10
N TYR A 359 6.06 15.41 -9.99
CA TYR A 359 6.83 14.96 -8.85
C TYR A 359 7.12 13.45 -8.82
N ASN A 360 6.62 12.67 -9.80
CA ASN A 360 6.77 11.22 -9.74
C ASN A 360 8.15 10.73 -10.21
N ASN A 361 8.65 9.72 -9.50
CA ASN A 361 9.87 8.97 -9.76
C ASN A 361 9.62 7.46 -9.62
N GLN A 362 10.70 6.67 -9.69
CA GLN A 362 10.64 5.20 -9.60
C GLN A 362 10.08 4.69 -8.27
N GLY A 363 10.25 5.44 -7.18
CA GLY A 363 9.67 5.12 -5.88
C GLY A 363 8.17 5.37 -5.82
N SER A 364 7.65 6.27 -6.66
CA SER A 364 6.29 6.75 -6.51
C SER A 364 5.19 5.66 -6.68
N PRO A 365 5.23 4.78 -7.70
CA PRO A 365 4.23 3.74 -7.88
C PRO A 365 4.06 2.79 -6.68
N TYR A 366 5.07 2.66 -5.82
CA TYR A 366 5.07 1.73 -4.68
C TYR A 366 4.10 2.10 -3.57
N LEU A 367 3.48 3.29 -3.59
CA LEU A 367 2.39 3.58 -2.65
C LEU A 367 1.26 2.56 -2.79
N CYS A 368 1.12 1.94 -3.97
CA CYS A 368 0.19 0.84 -4.22
C CYS A 368 0.28 -0.30 -3.19
N SER A 369 1.43 -0.48 -2.53
CA SER A 369 1.63 -1.50 -1.50
C SER A 369 0.65 -1.38 -0.32
N THR A 370 0.04 -0.22 -0.08
CA THR A 370 -0.98 -0.07 0.98
C THR A 370 -2.24 -0.88 0.74
N ILE A 371 -2.46 -1.41 -0.47
CA ILE A 371 -3.57 -2.37 -0.71
C ILE A 371 -3.37 -3.68 0.07
N PHE A 372 -2.13 -4.00 0.45
CA PHE A 372 -1.79 -5.24 1.16
C PHE A 372 -2.02 -5.19 2.67
N LEU A 373 -2.47 -4.07 3.23
CA LEU A 373 -2.68 -3.90 4.66
C LEU A 373 -3.47 -5.05 5.34
N PRO A 374 -4.56 -5.59 4.75
CA PRO A 374 -5.27 -6.74 5.29
C PRO A 374 -4.44 -8.01 5.49
N LEU A 375 -3.27 -8.17 4.86
CA LEU A 375 -2.34 -9.28 5.17
C LEU A 375 -1.84 -9.22 6.62
N GLY A 376 -1.96 -8.09 7.31
CA GLY A 376 -1.77 -7.95 8.75
C GLY A 376 -2.86 -8.58 9.63
N LEU A 377 -3.91 -9.14 9.05
CA LEU A 377 -4.90 -9.96 9.76
C LEU A 377 -4.47 -11.43 9.77
N SER A 378 -4.73 -12.13 10.88
CA SER A 378 -4.49 -13.58 11.03
C SER A 378 -5.10 -14.38 9.87
N GLU A 379 -4.52 -15.50 9.46
CA GLU A 379 -5.10 -16.35 8.41
C GLU A 379 -6.51 -16.88 8.76
N THR A 380 -6.81 -16.98 10.06
CA THR A 380 -8.12 -17.42 10.59
C THR A 380 -9.13 -16.28 10.71
N ASP A 381 -8.69 -15.04 10.51
CA ASP A 381 -9.53 -13.86 10.62
C ASP A 381 -10.72 -13.92 9.67
N SER A 382 -11.86 -13.38 10.11
CA SER A 382 -13.11 -13.35 9.33
C SER A 382 -12.96 -12.66 7.98
N PHE A 383 -11.97 -11.77 7.81
CA PHE A 383 -11.65 -11.20 6.51
C PHE A 383 -11.22 -12.27 5.51
N TRP A 384 -10.51 -13.33 5.94
CA TRP A 384 -10.05 -14.43 5.07
C TRP A 384 -11.00 -15.62 5.05
N THR A 385 -11.74 -15.86 6.14
CA THR A 385 -12.57 -17.06 6.28
C THR A 385 -14.04 -16.86 5.94
N SER A 386 -14.55 -15.62 5.99
CA SER A 386 -15.94 -15.34 5.61
C SER A 386 -16.20 -15.71 4.16
N LYS A 387 -17.45 -16.11 3.86
CA LYS A 387 -17.89 -16.37 2.49
C LYS A 387 -17.61 -15.14 1.62
N GLU A 388 -17.12 -15.39 0.42
CA GLU A 388 -16.97 -14.33 -0.56
C GLU A 388 -18.34 -13.79 -0.98
N GLU A 389 -18.42 -12.48 -1.10
CA GLU A 389 -19.64 -11.77 -1.45
C GLU A 389 -19.35 -10.80 -2.59
N GLU A 390 -20.34 -10.61 -3.47
CA GLU A 390 -20.23 -9.61 -4.52
C GLU A 390 -20.22 -8.19 -3.93
N TRP A 391 -19.43 -7.31 -4.51
CA TRP A 391 -19.39 -5.89 -4.14
C TRP A 391 -20.45 -5.09 -4.89
N SER A 392 -20.68 -3.85 -4.45
CA SER A 392 -21.82 -3.02 -4.83
C SER A 392 -22.05 -3.01 -6.34
N SER A 393 -21.00 -2.72 -7.12
CA SER A 393 -21.09 -2.68 -8.59
C SER A 393 -21.45 -4.03 -9.19
N LYS A 394 -20.91 -5.16 -8.72
CA LYS A 394 -21.28 -6.49 -9.24
C LYS A 394 -22.75 -6.82 -8.98
N ARG A 395 -23.26 -6.52 -7.79
CA ARG A 395 -24.68 -6.74 -7.47
C ARG A 395 -25.59 -5.87 -8.35
N ILE A 396 -25.29 -4.58 -8.42
CA ILE A 396 -26.10 -3.61 -9.18
C ILE A 396 -26.10 -3.95 -10.67
N TRP A 397 -24.94 -4.18 -11.28
CA TRP A 397 -24.82 -4.43 -12.71
C TRP A 397 -25.22 -5.86 -13.13
N SER A 398 -25.45 -6.77 -12.19
CA SER A 398 -26.10 -8.06 -12.45
C SER A 398 -27.63 -8.02 -12.32
N GLY A 399 -28.20 -6.84 -12.01
CA GLY A 399 -29.65 -6.65 -11.87
C GLY A 399 -30.23 -7.12 -10.54
N GLN A 400 -29.39 -7.41 -9.54
CA GLN A 400 -29.87 -7.72 -8.19
C GLN A 400 -30.43 -6.47 -7.51
N ASP A 401 -31.51 -6.64 -6.76
CA ASP A 401 -32.05 -5.57 -5.93
C ASP A 401 -31.04 -5.14 -4.87
N TRP A 402 -30.91 -3.82 -4.66
CA TRP A 402 -29.90 -3.26 -3.78
C TRP A 402 -30.34 -1.95 -3.13
N LYS A 403 -29.72 -1.62 -2.00
CA LYS A 403 -30.06 -0.41 -1.25
C LYS A 403 -29.48 0.83 -1.94
N LYS A 404 -30.35 1.83 -2.12
CA LYS A 404 -29.98 3.19 -2.54
C LYS A 404 -28.95 3.77 -1.57
N ASP A 405 -27.92 4.43 -2.11
CA ASP A 405 -26.98 5.22 -1.32
C ASP A 405 -27.59 6.57 -0.91
N GLN A 406 -27.21 7.06 0.27
CA GLN A 406 -27.66 8.35 0.78
C GLN A 406 -26.49 9.12 1.35
N SER A 407 -26.43 10.42 1.06
CA SER A 407 -25.45 11.30 1.66
C SER A 407 -25.66 11.38 3.18
N LYS A 408 -24.56 11.52 3.92
CA LYS A 408 -24.56 11.68 5.38
C LYS A 408 -24.05 13.05 5.77
N VAL A 409 -24.79 13.72 6.65
CA VAL A 409 -24.35 14.94 7.33
C VAL A 409 -23.60 14.53 8.61
N ILE A 410 -22.30 14.82 8.67
CA ILE A 410 -21.42 14.45 9.79
C ILE A 410 -20.69 15.72 10.26
N GLN A 411 -21.38 16.53 11.07
CA GLN A 411 -20.87 17.81 11.58
C GLN A 411 -20.08 17.67 12.86
#